data_AF-N6X5W0-F1
#
_entry.id   AF-N6X5W0-F1
#
_cell.length_a   1.000
_cell.length_b   1.000
_cell.length_c   1.000
_cell.angle_alpha   90.00
_cell.angle_beta   90.00
_cell.angle_gamma   90.00
#
_symmetry.space_group_name_H-M   'P 1'
#
loop_
_entity.id
_entity.type
_entity.pdbx_description
1 polymer ?
#
loop_
_entity_poly.entity_id
_entity_poly.type
_entity_poly.pdbx_seq_one_letter_code
_entity_poly.pdbx_strand_id
1 'polypeptide(L)'
;MSERRDPTSRIHLCDCNRSFALDAGRLAAGTDAAMQCHHALCGAELPALQTSLAGGKSVHVACTQETALFGELAEEAGAGERIRFFNLREHAGWSAESAAATPKLAALIAAATTLADPEPVAAVQMSAGRSLLIIGEAGAALGWAERLAGSFEPAVLITARSKDVELPAVNAYPVWSGRPVRLGGHLGAFELEWTQHNPIDLELCVRCNACVKACPEGAIGWDLQVDVDACRSHGACVAACGEIGAIDFARQDSARSERFDLVLDLSAEPLLRRVELPDGYAAPGRDPFEQALAVQALGEFVGEFEKPRYVAFEAALCAHSRAKKTGCSNCIESCSTAAIRSNGDVIAVDPYLCKGCGTCSTVCPSGALSFQYPRVPELGQRVKTLLAEYARAGGTDACLLFHSAAAGSAAIARLARRGHGL
;
A
#
# COMPACT_ATOMS: atom_id res chain seq x y z
N MET A 1 -45.08 5.74 -34.54
CA MET A 1 -44.05 4.69 -34.44
C MET A 1 -42.79 5.36 -33.93
N SER A 2 -42.53 5.28 -32.62
CA SER A 2 -41.34 5.87 -32.01
C SER A 2 -40.17 4.94 -32.30
N GLU A 3 -39.23 5.37 -33.13
CA GLU A 3 -37.94 4.69 -33.32
C GLU A 3 -37.29 4.54 -31.93
N ARG A 4 -37.25 3.31 -31.40
CA ARG A 4 -36.50 3.03 -30.17
C ARG A 4 -35.02 3.18 -30.54
N ARG A 5 -34.41 4.26 -30.05
CA ARG A 5 -32.98 4.51 -30.14
C ARG A 5 -32.25 3.27 -29.64
N ASP A 6 -31.37 2.71 -30.47
CA ASP A 6 -30.63 1.50 -30.11
C ASP A 6 -29.72 1.81 -28.89
N PRO A 7 -29.85 1.08 -27.77
CA PRO A 7 -29.09 1.36 -26.56
C PRO A 7 -27.58 1.40 -26.81
N THR A 8 -26.90 2.39 -26.24
CA THR A 8 -25.44 2.55 -26.30
C THR A 8 -24.69 1.53 -25.44
N SER A 9 -25.38 0.81 -24.55
CA SER A 9 -24.82 -0.21 -23.67
C SER A 9 -25.73 -1.44 -23.52
N ARG A 10 -25.11 -2.59 -23.23
CA ARG A 10 -25.79 -3.86 -22.88
C ARG A 10 -25.44 -4.27 -21.46
N ILE A 11 -26.44 -4.73 -20.71
CA ILE A 11 -26.27 -5.15 -19.32
C ILE A 11 -26.62 -6.65 -19.22
N HIS A 12 -25.65 -7.45 -18.80
CA HIS A 12 -25.80 -8.87 -18.51
C HIS A 12 -25.89 -9.07 -17.00
N LEU A 13 -27.08 -9.42 -16.53
CA LEU A 13 -27.34 -9.84 -15.15
C LEU A 13 -27.35 -11.38 -15.08
N CYS A 14 -26.98 -11.96 -13.94
CA CYS A 14 -26.98 -13.41 -13.77
C CYS A 14 -27.41 -13.75 -12.34
N ASP A 15 -28.34 -14.69 -12.18
CA ASP A 15 -28.79 -15.15 -10.85
C ASP A 15 -27.99 -16.34 -10.31
N CYS A 16 -26.92 -16.72 -11.01
CA CYS A 16 -25.96 -17.75 -10.60
C CYS A 16 -26.67 -19.06 -10.20
N ASN A 17 -27.26 -19.73 -11.19
CA ASN A 17 -28.07 -20.94 -11.03
C ASN A 17 -29.30 -20.73 -10.13
N ARG A 18 -30.00 -19.61 -10.31
CA ARG A 18 -31.20 -19.24 -9.54
C ARG A 18 -30.94 -19.22 -8.02
N SER A 19 -29.73 -18.86 -7.63
CA SER A 19 -29.30 -18.81 -6.22
C SER A 19 -29.83 -17.59 -5.47
N PHE A 20 -30.39 -16.62 -6.18
CA PHE A 20 -31.04 -15.45 -5.61
C PHE A 20 -32.15 -14.90 -6.54
N ALA A 21 -33.04 -14.08 -6.00
CA ALA A 21 -34.14 -13.51 -6.76
C ALA A 21 -33.65 -12.37 -7.67
N LEU A 22 -33.94 -12.48 -8.96
CA LEU A 22 -33.56 -11.49 -9.97
C LEU A 22 -34.66 -11.40 -11.03
N ASP A 23 -35.30 -10.23 -11.13
CA ASP A 23 -36.39 -9.98 -12.09
C ASP A 23 -36.00 -8.85 -13.05
N ALA A 24 -35.64 -9.24 -14.28
CA ALA A 24 -35.24 -8.29 -15.33
C ALA A 24 -36.34 -7.28 -15.66
N GLY A 25 -37.61 -7.70 -15.64
CA GLY A 25 -38.73 -6.85 -16.02
C GLY A 25 -38.95 -5.73 -15.00
N ARG A 26 -38.81 -6.06 -13.70
CA ARG A 26 -38.84 -5.08 -12.62
C ARG A 26 -37.63 -4.15 -12.62
N LEU A 27 -36.44 -4.66 -12.96
CA LEU A 27 -35.20 -3.88 -12.97
C LEU A 27 -35.03 -3.02 -14.24
N ALA A 28 -35.60 -3.43 -15.36
CA ALA A 28 -35.58 -2.68 -16.61
C ALA A 28 -36.48 -1.42 -16.58
N ALA A 29 -37.34 -1.29 -15.56
CA ALA A 29 -38.18 -0.12 -15.35
C ALA A 29 -37.31 1.12 -15.07
N GLY A 30 -36.92 1.79 -16.16
CA GLY A 30 -36.25 3.08 -16.12
C GLY A 30 -34.75 3.06 -16.39
N THR A 31 -34.26 2.08 -17.17
CA THR A 31 -32.94 2.13 -17.82
C THR A 31 -33.15 2.19 -19.34
N ASP A 32 -32.39 3.03 -20.04
CA ASP A 32 -32.39 3.03 -21.51
C ASP A 32 -31.55 1.88 -22.10
N ALA A 33 -30.86 1.10 -21.25
CA ALA A 33 -29.98 0.00 -21.64
C ALA A 33 -30.75 -1.31 -21.93
N ALA A 34 -30.24 -2.11 -22.85
CA ALA A 34 -30.76 -3.46 -23.08
C ALA A 34 -30.26 -4.41 -21.98
N MET A 35 -31.17 -4.85 -21.11
CA MET A 35 -30.88 -5.73 -19.99
C MET A 35 -31.25 -7.18 -20.32
N GLN A 36 -30.35 -8.11 -20.03
CA GLN A 36 -30.54 -9.54 -20.20
C GLN A 36 -30.23 -10.26 -18.88
N CYS A 37 -31.13 -11.13 -18.43
CA CYS A 37 -30.90 -11.99 -17.28
C CYS A 37 -30.56 -13.41 -17.72
N HIS A 38 -29.56 -13.97 -17.06
CA HIS A 38 -28.98 -15.28 -17.32
C HIS A 38 -29.00 -16.13 -16.05
N HIS A 39 -28.83 -17.44 -16.19
CA HIS A 39 -28.72 -18.38 -15.06
C HIS A 39 -27.34 -19.03 -14.97
N ALA A 40 -26.62 -19.07 -16.07
CA ALA A 40 -25.33 -19.72 -16.24
C ALA A 40 -24.48 -18.95 -17.28
N LEU A 41 -24.41 -17.62 -17.14
CA LEU A 41 -23.65 -16.74 -18.05
C LEU A 41 -22.19 -17.17 -18.21
N CYS A 42 -21.55 -17.65 -17.14
CA CYS A 42 -20.17 -18.15 -17.14
C CYS A 42 -20.02 -19.60 -17.66
N GLY A 43 -21.11 -20.21 -18.14
CA GLY A 43 -21.13 -21.57 -18.66
C GLY A 43 -21.94 -21.66 -19.94
N ALA A 44 -23.09 -22.33 -19.89
CA ALA A 44 -23.90 -22.62 -21.08
C ALA A 44 -24.35 -21.37 -21.86
N GLU A 45 -24.40 -20.20 -21.22
CA GLU A 45 -24.88 -18.94 -21.82
C GLU A 45 -23.74 -17.98 -22.21
N LEU A 46 -22.47 -18.42 -22.15
CA LEU A 46 -21.31 -17.65 -22.63
C LEU A 46 -21.47 -17.07 -24.05
N PRO A 47 -22.07 -17.79 -25.03
CA PRO A 47 -22.27 -17.25 -26.38
C PRO A 47 -23.09 -15.95 -26.42
N ALA A 48 -23.97 -15.71 -25.44
CA ALA A 48 -24.73 -14.47 -25.35
C ALA A 48 -23.83 -13.27 -25.03
N LEU A 49 -22.84 -13.45 -24.16
CA LEU A 49 -21.85 -12.40 -23.85
C LEU A 49 -20.94 -12.13 -25.05
N GLN A 50 -20.42 -13.18 -25.70
CA GLN A 50 -19.59 -13.06 -26.90
C GLN A 50 -20.30 -12.24 -28.01
N THR A 51 -21.58 -12.52 -28.22
CA THR A 51 -22.42 -11.76 -29.17
C THR A 51 -22.51 -10.28 -28.81
N SER A 52 -22.61 -9.95 -27.52
CA SER A 52 -22.62 -8.55 -27.05
C SER A 52 -21.27 -7.86 -27.18
N LEU A 53 -20.17 -8.56 -26.92
CA LEU A 53 -18.81 -8.03 -27.05
C LEU A 53 -18.47 -7.69 -28.51
N ALA A 54 -18.86 -8.57 -29.44
CA ALA A 54 -18.73 -8.37 -30.88
C ALA A 54 -19.59 -7.22 -31.43
N GLY A 55 -20.64 -6.81 -30.70
CA GLY A 55 -21.58 -5.77 -31.11
C GLY A 55 -21.06 -4.32 -31.03
N GLY A 56 -19.80 -4.11 -30.63
CA GLY A 56 -19.14 -2.78 -30.59
C GLY A 56 -19.65 -1.83 -29.50
N LYS A 57 -20.58 -2.26 -28.64
CA LYS A 57 -21.18 -1.47 -27.56
C LYS A 57 -20.42 -1.62 -26.25
N SER A 58 -20.71 -0.76 -25.28
CA SER A 58 -20.29 -0.98 -23.89
C SER A 58 -21.08 -2.15 -23.29
N VAL A 59 -20.39 -3.02 -22.56
CA VAL A 59 -20.97 -4.24 -21.96
C VAL A 59 -20.76 -4.19 -20.45
N HIS A 60 -21.83 -4.31 -19.68
CA HIS A 60 -21.76 -4.39 -18.22
C HIS A 60 -22.17 -5.78 -17.75
N VAL A 61 -21.37 -6.40 -16.88
CA VAL A 61 -21.62 -7.76 -16.37
C VAL A 61 -21.71 -7.73 -14.85
N ALA A 62 -22.82 -8.25 -14.31
CA ALA A 62 -23.14 -8.23 -12.88
C ALA A 62 -22.40 -9.30 -12.03
N CYS A 63 -21.26 -9.81 -12.53
CA CYS A 63 -20.47 -10.85 -11.90
C CYS A 63 -19.03 -10.37 -11.71
N THR A 64 -18.52 -10.51 -10.49
CA THR A 64 -17.10 -10.26 -10.18
C THR A 64 -16.31 -11.53 -9.88
N GLN A 65 -16.94 -12.71 -9.90
CA GLN A 65 -16.25 -13.98 -9.69
C GLN A 65 -15.48 -14.42 -10.94
N GLU A 66 -16.08 -14.24 -12.11
CA GLU A 66 -15.58 -14.75 -13.39
C GLU A 66 -15.00 -13.62 -14.25
N THR A 67 -14.43 -12.58 -13.62
CA THR A 67 -13.85 -11.43 -14.35
C THR A 67 -12.69 -11.84 -15.22
N ALA A 68 -11.90 -12.84 -14.82
CA ALA A 68 -10.80 -13.38 -15.63
C ALA A 68 -11.34 -13.96 -16.94
N LEU A 69 -12.29 -14.91 -16.86
CA LEU A 69 -12.93 -15.53 -18.01
C LEU A 69 -13.58 -14.50 -18.95
N PHE A 70 -14.36 -13.57 -18.39
CA PHE A 70 -15.04 -12.55 -19.21
C PHE A 70 -14.08 -11.51 -19.78
N GLY A 71 -12.99 -11.21 -19.07
CA GLY A 71 -11.91 -10.34 -19.54
C GLY A 71 -11.19 -10.95 -20.72
N GLU A 72 -10.81 -12.23 -20.65
CA GLU A 72 -10.20 -12.97 -21.77
C GLU A 72 -11.09 -12.95 -23.02
N LEU A 73 -12.38 -13.23 -22.87
CA LEU A 73 -13.34 -13.16 -23.97
C LEU A 73 -13.49 -11.75 -24.55
N ALA A 74 -13.38 -10.72 -23.70
CA ALA A 74 -13.43 -9.34 -24.15
C ALA A 74 -12.17 -8.95 -24.92
N GLU A 75 -10.98 -9.38 -24.47
CA GLU A 75 -9.72 -9.18 -25.19
C GLU A 75 -9.73 -9.86 -26.56
N GLU A 76 -10.15 -11.13 -26.62
CA GLU A 76 -10.32 -11.87 -27.88
C GLU A 76 -11.25 -11.16 -28.86
N ALA A 77 -12.26 -10.46 -28.35
CA ALA A 77 -13.23 -9.70 -29.13
C ALA A 77 -12.83 -8.23 -29.38
N GLY A 78 -11.65 -7.77 -28.95
CA GLY A 78 -11.25 -6.37 -29.05
C GLY A 78 -12.18 -5.41 -28.27
N ALA A 79 -12.67 -5.87 -27.12
CA ALA A 79 -13.67 -5.23 -26.29
C ALA A 79 -13.23 -4.99 -24.84
N GLY A 80 -11.94 -5.21 -24.51
CA GLY A 80 -11.39 -5.07 -23.15
C GLY A 80 -11.72 -3.73 -22.48
N GLU A 81 -11.55 -2.61 -23.20
CA GLU A 81 -11.86 -1.26 -22.67
C GLU A 81 -13.37 -0.97 -22.53
N ARG A 82 -14.22 -1.80 -23.15
CA ARG A 82 -15.68 -1.60 -23.20
C ARG A 82 -16.45 -2.52 -22.27
N ILE A 83 -15.80 -3.49 -21.61
CA ILE A 83 -16.43 -4.35 -20.61
C ILE A 83 -16.23 -3.79 -19.20
N ARG A 84 -17.30 -3.80 -18.39
CA ARG A 84 -17.26 -3.37 -16.99
C ARG A 84 -17.96 -4.38 -16.10
N PHE A 85 -17.41 -4.58 -14.91
CA PHE A 85 -17.93 -5.54 -13.94
C PHE A 85 -18.49 -4.84 -12.71
N PHE A 86 -19.57 -5.39 -12.16
CA PHE A 86 -20.13 -4.94 -10.90
C PHE A 86 -20.73 -6.14 -10.15
N ASN A 87 -20.77 -6.06 -8.82
CA ASN A 87 -21.24 -7.18 -8.01
C ASN A 87 -22.70 -6.96 -7.61
N LEU A 88 -23.60 -7.84 -8.05
CA LEU A 88 -24.96 -7.92 -7.49
C LEU A 88 -25.14 -9.09 -6.52
N ARG A 89 -24.38 -10.18 -6.71
CA ARG A 89 -24.57 -11.42 -5.96
C ARG A 89 -24.18 -11.24 -4.49
N GLU A 90 -22.93 -10.95 -4.17
CA GLU A 90 -22.49 -10.73 -2.78
C GLU A 90 -23.00 -9.41 -2.19
N HIS A 91 -23.29 -8.41 -3.02
CA HIS A 91 -23.73 -7.09 -2.52
C HIS A 91 -25.22 -6.99 -2.25
N ALA A 92 -26.06 -7.89 -2.79
CA ALA A 92 -27.50 -7.85 -2.59
C ALA A 92 -28.18 -9.24 -2.73
N GLY A 93 -27.84 -9.99 -3.77
CA GLY A 93 -28.52 -11.23 -4.15
C GLY A 93 -28.45 -12.33 -3.09
N TRP A 94 -27.25 -12.67 -2.63
CA TRP A 94 -26.97 -13.58 -1.53
C TRP A 94 -27.21 -12.88 -0.19
N SER A 95 -28.48 -12.70 0.11
CA SER A 95 -28.97 -12.19 1.39
C SER A 95 -30.26 -12.91 1.79
N ALA A 96 -30.59 -12.88 3.08
CA ALA A 96 -31.87 -13.37 3.59
C ALA A 96 -33.06 -12.57 3.01
N GLU A 97 -32.81 -11.33 2.56
CA GLU A 97 -33.81 -10.41 2.01
C GLU A 97 -33.89 -10.43 0.47
N SER A 98 -33.26 -11.42 -0.18
CA SER A 98 -33.13 -11.53 -1.63
C SER A 98 -34.43 -11.25 -2.41
N ALA A 99 -35.55 -11.81 -1.96
CA ALA A 99 -36.86 -11.64 -2.61
C ALA A 99 -37.37 -10.19 -2.61
N ALA A 100 -36.92 -9.37 -1.66
CA ALA A 100 -37.25 -7.95 -1.53
C ALA A 100 -36.10 -7.04 -2.01
N ALA A 101 -34.99 -7.59 -2.51
CA ALA A 101 -33.78 -6.83 -2.82
C ALA A 101 -33.86 -6.01 -4.13
N THR A 102 -35.00 -6.01 -4.85
CA THR A 102 -35.17 -5.26 -6.12
C THR A 102 -34.73 -3.79 -6.02
N PRO A 103 -35.07 -3.02 -4.96
CA PRO A 103 -34.62 -1.64 -4.84
C PRO A 103 -33.10 -1.49 -4.74
N LYS A 104 -32.45 -2.37 -3.97
CA LYS A 104 -31.00 -2.41 -3.81
C LYS A 104 -30.29 -2.80 -5.11
N LEU A 105 -30.81 -3.82 -5.80
CA LEU A 105 -30.31 -4.27 -7.09
C LEU A 105 -30.40 -3.14 -8.14
N ALA A 106 -31.53 -2.44 -8.23
CA ALA A 106 -31.71 -1.31 -9.14
C ALA A 106 -30.70 -0.19 -8.87
N ALA A 107 -30.51 0.18 -7.60
CA ALA A 107 -29.54 1.19 -7.20
C ALA A 107 -28.09 0.80 -7.58
N LEU A 108 -27.70 -0.45 -7.32
CA LEU A 108 -26.37 -0.95 -7.66
C LEU A 108 -26.13 -1.01 -9.18
N ILE A 109 -27.14 -1.44 -9.94
CA ILE A 109 -27.09 -1.43 -11.42
C ILE A 109 -26.90 0.01 -11.92
N ALA A 110 -27.71 0.96 -11.46
CA ALA A 110 -27.61 2.34 -11.90
C ALA A 110 -26.25 2.95 -11.54
N ALA A 111 -25.75 2.74 -10.32
CA ALA A 111 -24.44 3.21 -9.91
C ALA A 111 -23.30 2.63 -10.77
N ALA A 112 -23.42 1.38 -11.23
CA ALA A 112 -22.41 0.72 -12.06
C ALA A 112 -22.50 1.08 -13.57
N THR A 113 -23.64 1.59 -14.03
CA THR A 113 -23.92 1.73 -15.48
C THR A 113 -24.17 3.16 -15.94
N THR A 114 -24.51 4.08 -15.03
CA THR A 114 -24.86 5.46 -15.36
C THR A 114 -23.83 6.48 -14.86
N LEU A 115 -23.04 6.12 -13.85
CA LEU A 115 -22.00 6.99 -13.32
C LEU A 115 -20.77 6.89 -14.21
N ALA A 116 -20.22 8.06 -14.56
CA ALA A 116 -18.89 8.13 -15.17
C ALA A 116 -17.83 7.71 -14.14
N ASP A 117 -16.70 7.19 -14.64
CA ASP A 117 -15.53 7.04 -13.79
C ASP A 117 -15.08 8.41 -13.28
N PRO A 118 -14.55 8.48 -12.05
CA PRO A 118 -13.90 9.69 -11.55
C PRO A 118 -12.84 10.18 -12.53
N GLU A 119 -12.81 11.48 -12.79
CA GLU A 119 -11.80 12.04 -13.67
C GLU A 119 -10.40 11.76 -13.10
N PRO A 120 -9.45 11.26 -13.91
CA PRO A 120 -8.07 11.08 -13.46
C PRO A 120 -7.49 12.41 -12.98
N VAL A 121 -6.67 12.33 -11.93
CA VAL A 121 -5.90 13.46 -11.41
C VAL A 121 -4.43 13.25 -11.70
N ALA A 122 -3.63 14.31 -11.54
CA ALA A 122 -2.19 14.20 -11.65
C ALA A 122 -1.66 13.05 -10.78
N ALA A 123 -0.82 12.20 -11.36
CA ALA A 123 -0.31 11.04 -10.68
C ALA A 123 1.10 11.26 -10.13
N VAL A 124 1.45 10.41 -9.17
CA VAL A 124 2.76 10.31 -8.53
C VAL A 124 3.36 8.99 -8.96
N GLN A 125 4.49 9.06 -9.64
CA GLN A 125 5.25 7.90 -10.10
C GLN A 125 6.30 7.53 -9.07
N MET A 126 6.41 6.26 -8.75
CA MET A 126 7.34 5.70 -7.78
C MET A 126 7.99 4.46 -8.38
N SER A 127 9.31 4.36 -8.30
CA SER A 127 10.07 3.20 -8.73
C SER A 127 10.85 2.69 -7.54
N ALA A 128 10.83 1.38 -7.32
CA ALA A 128 11.67 0.77 -6.31
C ALA A 128 12.41 -0.43 -6.92
N GLY A 129 13.73 -0.37 -6.82
CA GLY A 129 14.60 -1.48 -7.15
C GLY A 129 14.66 -2.53 -6.04
N ARG A 130 15.76 -3.28 -6.03
CA ARG A 130 16.02 -4.38 -5.09
C ARG A 130 16.94 -3.98 -3.95
N SER A 131 17.35 -2.71 -3.85
CA SER A 131 18.24 -2.22 -2.79
C SER A 131 17.51 -2.27 -1.44
N LEU A 132 17.89 -3.23 -0.61
CA LEU A 132 17.21 -3.52 0.65
C LEU A 132 18.14 -3.25 1.83
N LEU A 133 17.79 -2.25 2.64
CA LEU A 133 18.44 -2.06 3.93
C LEU A 133 17.84 -3.01 4.97
N ILE A 134 18.69 -3.75 5.67
CA ILE A 134 18.33 -4.59 6.83
C ILE A 134 18.99 -4.01 8.07
N ILE A 135 18.20 -3.56 9.04
CA ILE A 135 18.69 -2.93 10.27
C ILE A 135 18.37 -3.83 11.45
N GLY A 136 19.34 -4.12 12.32
CA GLY A 136 19.05 -4.89 13.52
C GLY A 136 20.27 -5.42 14.26
N GLU A 137 20.02 -6.33 15.19
CA GLU A 137 21.06 -7.11 15.86
C GLU A 137 21.71 -8.07 14.86
N ALA A 138 23.03 -8.31 15.01
CA ALA A 138 23.84 -8.99 14.01
C ALA A 138 23.27 -10.34 13.55
N GLY A 139 22.81 -11.20 14.45
CA GLY A 139 22.31 -12.53 14.11
C GLY A 139 21.09 -12.52 13.22
N ALA A 140 20.06 -11.76 13.61
CA ALA A 140 18.84 -11.64 12.83
C ALA A 140 19.09 -10.95 11.48
N ALA A 141 19.82 -9.83 11.49
CA ALA A 141 20.04 -9.02 10.28
C ALA A 141 20.89 -9.76 9.23
N LEU A 142 21.99 -10.40 9.65
CA LEU A 142 22.84 -11.18 8.76
C LEU A 142 22.12 -12.45 8.26
N GLY A 143 21.36 -13.12 9.13
CA GLY A 143 20.58 -14.30 8.74
C GLY A 143 19.54 -13.99 7.66
N TRP A 144 18.88 -12.84 7.72
CA TRP A 144 17.99 -12.39 6.65
C TRP A 144 18.75 -11.97 5.40
N ALA A 145 19.86 -11.22 5.53
CA ALA A 145 20.67 -10.81 4.39
C ALA A 145 21.16 -12.01 3.56
N GLU A 146 21.64 -13.07 4.21
CA GLU A 146 22.05 -14.32 3.54
C GLU A 146 20.91 -14.97 2.75
N ARG A 147 19.72 -15.09 3.35
CA ARG A 147 18.53 -15.69 2.71
C ARG A 147 18.02 -14.84 1.54
N LEU A 148 18.22 -13.53 1.60
CA LEU A 148 17.66 -12.58 0.64
C LEU A 148 18.63 -12.17 -0.46
N ALA A 149 19.91 -12.48 -0.35
CA ALA A 149 20.93 -12.13 -1.35
C ALA A 149 20.64 -12.68 -2.76
N GLY A 150 19.78 -13.71 -2.90
CA GLY A 150 19.35 -14.23 -4.19
C GLY A 150 18.18 -13.48 -4.84
N SER A 151 17.44 -12.65 -4.10
CA SER A 151 16.22 -11.96 -4.57
C SER A 151 16.28 -10.45 -4.38
N PHE A 152 17.10 -9.97 -3.46
CA PHE A 152 17.35 -8.56 -3.15
C PHE A 152 18.85 -8.27 -3.25
N GLU A 153 19.20 -6.98 -3.23
CA GLU A 153 20.55 -6.46 -3.03
C GLU A 153 20.63 -5.95 -1.58
N PRO A 154 20.85 -6.85 -0.59
CA PRO A 154 20.80 -6.47 0.81
C PRO A 154 22.01 -5.60 1.17
N ALA A 155 21.81 -4.69 2.11
CA ALA A 155 22.87 -4.04 2.86
C ALA A 155 22.50 -4.06 4.34
N VAL A 156 23.45 -4.37 5.21
CA VAL A 156 23.17 -4.60 6.64
C VAL A 156 23.73 -3.48 7.49
N LEU A 157 22.89 -2.91 8.36
CA LEU A 157 23.33 -2.07 9.47
C LEU A 157 23.17 -2.82 10.79
N ILE A 158 24.28 -3.27 11.36
CA ILE A 158 24.33 -3.88 12.69
C ILE A 158 24.22 -2.78 13.75
N THR A 159 23.18 -2.86 14.57
CA THR A 159 22.89 -1.87 15.63
C THR A 159 23.18 -2.38 17.03
N ALA A 160 23.32 -3.70 17.18
CA ALA A 160 23.64 -4.35 18.44
C ALA A 160 24.47 -5.61 18.19
N ARG A 161 25.37 -5.89 19.13
CA ARG A 161 26.23 -7.06 19.16
C ARG A 161 25.46 -8.37 19.37
N SER A 162 26.06 -9.46 18.90
CA SER A 162 25.67 -10.83 19.22
C SER A 162 26.87 -11.64 19.67
N LYS A 163 26.74 -12.42 20.73
CA LYS A 163 27.87 -13.23 21.23
C LYS A 163 28.14 -14.48 20.38
N ASP A 164 27.12 -14.98 19.68
CA ASP A 164 27.15 -16.28 19.01
C ASP A 164 27.08 -16.18 17.47
N VAL A 165 27.40 -15.01 16.92
CA VAL A 165 27.30 -14.72 15.48
C VAL A 165 28.66 -14.35 14.93
N GLU A 166 28.98 -14.88 13.76
CA GLU A 166 30.19 -14.55 13.00
C GLU A 166 29.80 -13.80 11.73
N LEU A 167 30.61 -12.80 11.33
CA LEU A 167 30.40 -12.14 10.04
C LEU A 167 30.59 -13.13 8.88
N PRO A 168 29.85 -12.97 7.76
CA PRO A 168 30.03 -13.81 6.60
C PRO A 168 31.47 -13.79 6.08
N ALA A 169 32.02 -14.97 5.77
CA ALA A 169 33.37 -15.12 5.22
C ALA A 169 33.51 -14.49 3.83
N VAL A 170 32.42 -14.41 3.07
CA VAL A 170 32.36 -13.78 1.75
C VAL A 170 31.70 -12.41 1.88
N ASN A 171 32.33 -11.38 1.32
CA ASN A 171 31.78 -10.03 1.22
C ASN A 171 30.78 -9.93 0.06
N ALA A 172 29.65 -10.65 0.17
CA ALA A 172 28.62 -10.67 -0.88
C ALA A 172 27.77 -9.39 -0.90
N TYR A 173 27.71 -8.68 0.24
CA TYR A 173 26.95 -7.44 0.41
C TYR A 173 27.61 -6.52 1.45
N PRO A 174 27.30 -5.21 1.44
CA PRO A 174 27.77 -4.27 2.45
C PRO A 174 27.26 -4.63 3.86
N VAL A 175 28.16 -4.54 4.83
CA VAL A 175 27.83 -4.70 6.25
C VAL A 175 28.47 -3.55 7.01
N TRP A 176 27.65 -2.73 7.64
CA TRP A 176 28.05 -1.62 8.50
C TRP A 176 27.69 -1.92 9.95
N SER A 177 28.29 -1.17 10.87
CA SER A 177 27.88 -1.19 12.28
C SER A 177 27.76 0.23 12.80
N GLY A 178 26.70 0.53 13.55
CA GLY A 178 26.51 1.88 14.05
C GLY A 178 25.15 2.13 14.64
N ARG A 179 24.93 3.37 15.05
CA ARG A 179 23.68 3.81 15.64
C ARG A 179 22.91 4.66 14.62
N PRO A 180 21.70 4.23 14.20
CA PRO A 180 20.83 5.04 13.36
C PRO A 180 20.55 6.39 14.03
N VAL A 181 20.67 7.47 13.24
CA VAL A 181 20.36 8.84 13.66
C VAL A 181 19.02 9.26 13.08
N ARG A 182 18.80 8.98 11.80
CA ARG A 182 17.60 9.39 11.07
C ARG A 182 17.31 8.39 9.97
N LEU A 183 16.04 8.05 9.83
CA LEU A 183 15.51 7.35 8.66
C LEU A 183 14.36 8.19 8.11
N GLY A 184 14.41 8.51 6.83
CA GLY A 184 13.39 9.27 6.13
C GLY A 184 13.16 8.76 4.71
N GLY A 185 12.22 9.37 4.02
CA GLY A 185 11.89 9.01 2.63
C GLY A 185 10.63 8.18 2.51
N HIS A 186 10.50 7.53 1.36
CA HIS A 186 9.36 6.73 0.92
C HIS A 186 9.86 5.57 0.05
N LEU A 187 8.97 4.66 -0.36
CA LEU A 187 9.27 3.58 -1.30
C LEU A 187 10.13 4.06 -2.47
N GLY A 188 11.27 3.41 -2.70
CA GLY A 188 12.23 3.75 -3.76
C GLY A 188 13.23 4.86 -3.44
N ALA A 189 13.08 5.53 -2.29
CA ALA A 189 13.88 6.70 -1.93
C ALA A 189 14.01 6.87 -0.41
N PHE A 190 14.30 5.79 0.31
CA PHE A 190 14.67 5.89 1.71
C PHE A 190 16.09 6.42 1.84
N GLU A 191 16.32 7.25 2.86
CA GLU A 191 17.62 7.78 3.23
C GLU A 191 17.86 7.49 4.71
N LEU A 192 18.93 6.74 4.98
CA LEU A 192 19.39 6.41 6.32
C LEU A 192 20.63 7.23 6.63
N GLU A 193 20.62 7.89 7.77
CA GLU A 193 21.79 8.50 8.40
C GLU A 193 22.12 7.74 9.69
N TRP A 194 23.39 7.42 9.90
CA TRP A 194 23.85 6.76 11.12
C TRP A 194 25.21 7.28 11.57
N THR A 195 25.55 6.96 12.81
CA THR A 195 26.87 7.22 13.39
C THR A 195 27.62 5.91 13.54
N GLN A 196 28.82 5.84 12.97
CA GLN A 196 29.77 4.76 13.18
C GLN A 196 30.25 4.81 14.64
N HIS A 197 29.66 3.97 15.48
CA HIS A 197 29.95 3.94 16.92
C HIS A 197 30.94 2.83 17.32
N ASN A 198 30.92 1.70 16.59
CA ASN A 198 31.86 0.61 16.84
C ASN A 198 33.28 1.06 16.43
N PRO A 199 34.31 0.88 17.27
CA PRO A 199 35.69 1.23 16.93
C PRO A 199 36.23 0.51 15.68
N ILE A 200 35.71 -0.68 15.38
CA ILE A 200 36.04 -1.42 14.16
C ILE A 200 35.14 -0.93 13.01
N ASP A 201 35.76 -0.29 12.02
CA ASP A 201 35.10 0.07 10.76
C ASP A 201 34.97 -1.16 9.87
N LEU A 202 33.74 -1.61 9.62
CA LEU A 202 33.49 -2.79 8.79
C LEU A 202 33.68 -2.53 7.30
N GLU A 203 33.76 -1.27 6.87
CA GLU A 203 34.06 -0.90 5.47
C GLU A 203 35.56 -1.05 5.18
N LEU A 204 36.40 -0.76 6.17
CA LEU A 204 37.86 -0.92 6.08
C LEU A 204 38.32 -2.33 6.49
N CYS A 205 37.55 -3.02 7.33
CA CYS A 205 37.94 -4.30 7.89
C CYS A 205 37.99 -5.40 6.82
N VAL A 206 39.16 -6.03 6.69
CA VAL A 206 39.36 -7.20 5.80
C VAL A 206 38.91 -8.53 6.43
N ARG A 207 38.25 -8.51 7.59
CA ARG A 207 37.69 -9.69 8.30
C ARG A 207 38.71 -10.81 8.59
N CYS A 208 39.95 -10.47 8.95
CA CYS A 208 41.00 -11.45 9.25
C CYS A 208 40.92 -12.08 10.66
N ASN A 209 40.05 -11.58 11.53
CA ASN A 209 39.86 -12.00 12.92
C ASN A 209 41.12 -11.93 13.81
N ALA A 210 42.16 -11.20 13.39
CA ALA A 210 43.37 -11.02 14.19
C ALA A 210 43.09 -10.23 15.48
N CYS A 211 42.22 -9.23 15.43
CA CYS A 211 41.81 -8.44 16.60
C CYS A 211 41.09 -9.28 17.66
N VAL A 212 40.22 -10.21 17.23
CA VAL A 212 39.50 -11.15 18.11
C VAL A 212 40.50 -12.01 18.88
N LYS A 213 41.47 -12.59 18.17
CA LYS A 213 42.51 -13.45 18.76
C LYS A 213 43.47 -12.68 19.68
N ALA A 214 43.71 -11.40 19.40
CA ALA A 214 44.64 -10.57 20.15
C ALA A 214 44.04 -9.98 21.45
N CYS A 215 42.72 -9.97 21.62
CA CYS A 215 42.07 -9.34 22.77
C CYS A 215 42.08 -10.27 24.00
N PRO A 216 42.82 -9.96 25.08
CA PRO A 216 42.94 -10.85 26.24
C PRO A 216 41.65 -10.98 27.07
N GLU A 217 40.77 -9.99 27.04
CA GLU A 217 39.48 -10.02 27.75
C GLU A 217 38.36 -10.69 26.93
N GLY A 218 38.62 -11.03 25.66
CA GLY A 218 37.56 -11.49 24.76
C GLY A 218 36.49 -10.41 24.50
N ALA A 219 36.86 -9.13 24.55
CA ALA A 219 35.94 -8.01 24.37
C ALA A 219 35.50 -7.80 22.91
N ILE A 220 36.07 -8.52 21.95
CA ILE A 220 35.72 -8.41 20.52
C ILE A 220 35.05 -9.71 20.10
N GLY A 221 33.80 -9.63 19.63
CA GLY A 221 33.04 -10.77 19.12
C GLY A 221 33.44 -11.16 17.69
N TRP A 222 32.93 -12.30 17.22
CA TRP A 222 33.10 -12.77 15.83
C TRP A 222 32.24 -11.97 14.83
N ASP A 223 31.29 -11.19 15.34
CA ASP A 223 30.56 -10.13 14.66
C ASP A 223 31.40 -8.83 14.48
N LEU A 224 32.67 -8.87 14.93
CA LEU A 224 33.62 -7.76 14.95
C LEU A 224 33.07 -6.51 15.66
N GLN A 225 32.23 -6.70 16.66
CA GLN A 225 31.76 -5.65 17.55
C GLN A 225 32.60 -5.61 18.83
N VAL A 226 32.99 -4.40 19.26
CA VAL A 226 33.73 -4.20 20.52
C VAL A 226 32.76 -4.00 21.68
N ASP A 227 32.93 -4.80 22.72
CA ASP A 227 32.34 -4.60 24.03
C ASP A 227 33.15 -3.56 24.82
N VAL A 228 32.66 -2.32 24.83
CA VAL A 228 33.33 -1.22 25.53
C VAL A 228 33.33 -1.39 27.05
N ASP A 229 32.39 -2.17 27.61
CA ASP A 229 32.32 -2.44 29.05
C ASP A 229 33.33 -3.51 29.47
N ALA A 230 33.64 -4.46 28.59
CA ALA A 230 34.68 -5.47 28.81
C ALA A 230 36.09 -5.00 28.39
N CYS A 231 36.18 -4.02 27.49
CA CYS A 231 37.44 -3.51 26.96
C CYS A 231 38.25 -2.75 28.03
N ARG A 232 39.51 -3.14 28.22
CA ARG A 232 40.46 -2.47 29.14
C ARG A 232 41.46 -1.54 28.44
N SER A 233 41.21 -1.22 27.17
CA SER A 233 41.99 -0.22 26.39
C SER A 233 43.50 -0.50 26.29
N HIS A 234 43.92 -1.77 26.27
CA HIS A 234 45.34 -2.16 26.09
C HIS A 234 45.87 -1.95 24.66
N GLY A 235 44.99 -1.82 23.67
CA GLY A 235 45.37 -1.52 22.28
C GLY A 235 45.90 -2.70 21.46
N ALA A 236 45.86 -3.94 21.98
CA ALA A 236 46.35 -5.12 21.27
C ALA A 236 45.64 -5.35 19.93
N CYS A 237 44.33 -5.07 19.87
CA CYS A 237 43.54 -5.18 18.65
C CYS A 237 43.97 -4.17 17.58
N VAL A 238 44.31 -2.93 17.96
CA VAL A 238 44.79 -1.89 17.04
C VAL A 238 46.14 -2.30 16.45
N ALA A 239 47.07 -2.77 17.30
CA ALA A 239 48.37 -3.27 16.84
C ALA A 239 48.21 -4.48 15.89
N ALA A 240 47.28 -5.40 16.18
CA ALA A 240 46.98 -6.54 15.33
C ALA A 240 46.31 -6.17 14.00
N CYS A 241 45.56 -5.06 13.96
CA CYS A 241 44.97 -4.55 12.73
C CYS A 241 46.04 -3.96 11.78
N GLY A 242 47.08 -3.35 12.36
CA GLY A 242 48.27 -2.91 11.64
C GLY A 242 47.96 -1.98 10.47
N GLU A 243 48.49 -2.31 9.30
CA GLU A 243 48.37 -1.50 8.07
C GLU A 243 46.93 -1.37 7.55
N ILE A 244 46.01 -2.26 7.95
CA ILE A 244 44.60 -2.16 7.56
C ILE A 244 43.94 -0.93 8.19
N GLY A 245 44.35 -0.56 9.41
CA GLY A 245 43.88 0.66 10.07
C GLY A 245 42.37 0.74 10.35
N ALA A 246 41.65 -0.40 10.36
CA ALA A 246 40.19 -0.41 10.52
C ALA A 246 39.72 -0.10 11.96
N ILE A 247 40.60 -0.22 12.96
CA ILE A 247 40.25 -0.07 14.38
C ILE A 247 40.72 1.30 14.90
N ASP A 248 39.77 2.17 15.24
CA ASP A 248 40.03 3.50 15.77
C ASP A 248 39.05 3.84 16.90
N PHE A 249 39.57 3.95 18.12
CA PHE A 249 38.79 4.34 19.31
C PHE A 249 38.64 5.87 19.47
N ALA A 250 39.39 6.67 18.69
CA ALA A 250 39.39 8.12 18.77
C ALA A 250 38.70 8.78 17.57
N ARG A 251 37.97 8.00 16.75
CA ARG A 251 37.35 8.45 15.50
C ARG A 251 36.42 9.64 15.75
N GLN A 252 36.71 10.74 15.05
CA GLN A 252 35.89 11.97 15.10
C GLN A 252 34.89 12.04 13.94
N ASP A 253 35.28 11.59 12.75
CA ASP A 253 34.39 11.51 11.59
C ASP A 253 33.63 10.19 11.57
N SER A 254 32.38 10.22 12.04
CA SER A 254 31.54 9.04 12.23
C SER A 254 30.20 9.14 11.51
N ALA A 255 29.87 10.28 10.90
CA ALA A 255 28.61 10.46 10.21
C ALA A 255 28.63 9.71 8.88
N ARG A 256 27.59 8.90 8.65
CA ARG A 256 27.41 8.12 7.43
C ARG A 256 25.97 8.29 6.94
N SER A 257 25.78 8.18 5.63
CA SER A 257 24.46 8.22 5.00
C SER A 257 24.42 7.36 3.75
N GLU A 258 23.29 6.70 3.49
CA GLU A 258 23.08 5.90 2.28
C GLU A 258 21.60 5.83 1.91
N ARG A 259 21.31 5.54 0.63
CA ARG A 259 19.95 5.46 0.08
C ARG A 259 19.54 4.04 -0.30
N PHE A 260 18.27 3.74 -0.11
CA PHE A 260 17.70 2.41 -0.34
C PHE A 260 16.30 2.49 -0.93
N ASP A 261 15.91 1.43 -1.64
CA ASP A 261 14.56 1.29 -2.19
C ASP A 261 13.59 0.82 -1.11
N LEU A 262 14.05 -0.10 -0.27
CA LEU A 262 13.27 -0.83 0.74
C LEU A 262 14.02 -0.92 2.06
N VAL A 263 13.27 -1.06 3.16
CA VAL A 263 13.84 -1.17 4.51
C VAL A 263 13.13 -2.27 5.31
N LEU A 264 13.92 -3.22 5.80
CA LEU A 264 13.54 -4.19 6.81
C LEU A 264 14.18 -3.79 8.16
N ASP A 265 13.36 -3.26 9.06
CA ASP A 265 13.78 -2.80 10.39
C ASP A 265 13.46 -3.86 11.45
N LEU A 266 14.50 -4.60 11.86
CA LEU A 266 14.45 -5.64 12.88
C LEU A 266 14.80 -5.09 14.28
N SER A 267 14.86 -3.77 14.43
CA SER A 267 15.13 -3.12 15.71
C SER A 267 14.02 -3.43 16.72
N ALA A 268 14.38 -3.49 18.00
CA ALA A 268 13.39 -3.71 19.08
C ALA A 268 12.34 -2.60 19.14
N GLU A 269 12.75 -1.36 18.87
CA GLU A 269 11.87 -0.22 18.65
C GLU A 269 12.02 0.24 17.19
N PRO A 270 10.92 0.35 16.42
CA PRO A 270 10.99 0.83 15.05
C PRO A 270 11.59 2.23 14.93
N LEU A 271 12.45 2.44 13.93
CA LEU A 271 13.03 3.74 13.60
C LEU A 271 11.98 4.73 13.10
N LEU A 272 10.96 4.27 12.38
CA LEU A 272 9.82 5.11 11.98
C LEU A 272 8.65 4.90 12.95
N ARG A 273 8.34 5.95 13.71
CA ARG A 273 7.20 5.98 14.64
C ARG A 273 6.08 6.83 14.08
N ARG A 274 5.18 6.20 13.33
CA ARG A 274 3.95 6.84 12.80
C ARG A 274 2.82 5.83 12.76
N VAL A 275 1.59 6.33 12.71
CA VAL A 275 0.37 5.49 12.69
C VAL A 275 0.33 4.64 11.42
N GLU A 276 0.65 5.24 10.28
CA GLU A 276 0.65 4.58 8.98
C GLU A 276 2.06 4.63 8.39
N LEU A 277 2.72 3.47 8.28
CA LEU A 277 4.09 3.36 7.78
C LEU A 277 4.16 3.63 6.26
N PRO A 278 5.28 4.18 5.76
CA PRO A 278 5.50 4.28 4.31
C PRO A 278 5.52 2.89 3.68
N ASP A 279 4.99 2.78 2.46
CA ASP A 279 5.16 1.57 1.66
C ASP A 279 6.66 1.32 1.45
N GLY A 280 7.09 0.05 1.39
CA GLY A 280 8.51 -0.32 1.30
C GLY A 280 9.30 -0.27 2.63
N TYR A 281 8.69 0.12 3.75
CA TYR A 281 9.29 0.00 5.09
C TYR A 281 8.50 -1.02 5.92
N ALA A 282 9.20 -2.01 6.49
CA ALA A 282 8.60 -2.98 7.39
C ALA A 282 9.37 -3.08 8.70
N ALA A 283 8.64 -3.07 9.83
CA ALA A 283 9.19 -3.23 11.17
C ALA A 283 8.47 -4.36 11.94
N PRO A 284 8.66 -5.64 11.54
CA PRO A 284 7.91 -6.79 12.08
C PRO A 284 8.29 -7.18 13.52
N GLY A 285 9.32 -6.57 14.11
CA GLY A 285 9.83 -6.94 15.41
C GLY A 285 10.64 -8.25 15.36
N ARG A 286 10.58 -9.04 16.44
CA ARG A 286 11.46 -10.21 16.65
C ARG A 286 10.88 -11.55 16.22
N ASP A 287 9.59 -11.61 15.89
CA ASP A 287 8.94 -12.87 15.53
C ASP A 287 9.36 -13.32 14.12
N PRO A 288 9.97 -14.50 13.93
CA PRO A 288 10.47 -14.93 12.63
C PRO A 288 9.38 -15.13 11.57
N PHE A 289 8.15 -15.47 11.98
CA PHE A 289 7.03 -15.65 11.06
C PHE A 289 6.54 -14.29 10.54
N GLU A 290 6.35 -13.32 11.44
CA GLU A 290 6.04 -11.94 11.05
C GLU A 290 7.14 -11.31 10.17
N GLN A 291 8.41 -11.62 10.46
CA GLN A 291 9.53 -11.21 9.61
C GLN A 291 9.44 -11.80 8.20
N ALA A 292 9.11 -13.09 8.07
CA ALA A 292 8.93 -13.73 6.78
C ALA A 292 7.78 -13.13 5.97
N LEU A 293 6.64 -12.84 6.62
CA LEU A 293 5.50 -12.16 5.98
C LEU A 293 5.88 -10.75 5.54
N ALA A 294 6.59 -10.00 6.38
CA ALA A 294 7.08 -8.66 6.05
C ALA A 294 8.01 -8.66 4.83
N VAL A 295 8.94 -9.60 4.78
CA VAL A 295 9.86 -9.76 3.63
C VAL A 295 9.11 -10.11 2.35
N GLN A 296 8.12 -11.00 2.42
CA GLN A 296 7.27 -11.32 1.27
C GLN A 296 6.54 -10.06 0.77
N ALA A 297 5.93 -9.30 1.68
CA ALA A 297 5.24 -8.05 1.35
C ALA A 297 6.19 -6.99 0.76
N LEU A 298 7.43 -6.88 1.26
CA LEU A 298 8.45 -6.00 0.67
C LEU A 298 8.77 -6.37 -0.78
N GLY A 299 8.75 -7.67 -1.12
CA GLY A 299 8.94 -8.15 -2.49
C GLY A 299 7.85 -7.69 -3.47
N GLU A 300 6.62 -7.48 -2.99
CA GLU A 300 5.51 -6.95 -3.79
C GLU A 300 5.69 -5.46 -4.14
N PHE A 301 6.62 -4.78 -3.46
CA PHE A 301 6.95 -3.39 -3.70
C PHE A 301 8.15 -3.18 -4.63
N VAL A 302 8.66 -4.22 -5.30
CA VAL A 302 9.69 -4.08 -6.35
C VAL A 302 9.02 -3.85 -7.70
N GLY A 303 9.30 -2.71 -8.33
CA GLY A 303 8.73 -2.35 -9.63
C GLY A 303 8.38 -0.88 -9.77
N GLU A 304 7.51 -0.59 -10.74
CA GLU A 304 6.98 0.74 -11.03
C GLU A 304 5.55 0.85 -10.51
N PHE A 305 5.26 1.94 -9.83
CA PHE A 305 3.99 2.20 -9.17
C PHE A 305 3.49 3.60 -9.52
N GLU A 306 2.19 3.70 -9.74
CA GLU A 306 1.50 4.96 -9.92
C GLU A 306 0.39 5.09 -8.88
N LYS A 307 0.26 6.28 -8.31
CA LYS A 307 -0.92 6.63 -7.52
C LYS A 307 -1.41 8.04 -7.80
N PRO A 308 -2.72 8.31 -7.64
CA PRO A 308 -3.26 9.65 -7.70
C PRO A 308 -2.61 10.61 -6.69
N ARG A 309 -2.42 11.86 -7.08
CA ARG A 309 -2.17 12.95 -6.13
C ARG A 309 -3.49 13.31 -5.44
N TYR A 310 -3.78 12.60 -4.36
CA TYR A 310 -5.05 12.68 -3.65
C TYR A 310 -5.42 14.05 -3.06
N VAL A 311 -4.44 14.94 -2.87
CA VAL A 311 -4.66 16.22 -2.19
C VAL A 311 -4.06 17.36 -3.00
N ALA A 312 -4.88 18.38 -3.27
CA ALA A 312 -4.42 19.67 -3.76
C ALA A 312 -4.26 20.64 -2.59
N PHE A 313 -3.24 21.49 -2.68
CA PHE A 313 -2.92 22.50 -1.68
C PHE A 313 -2.87 23.88 -2.31
N GLU A 314 -3.66 24.81 -1.78
CA GLU A 314 -3.70 26.21 -2.19
C GLU A 314 -3.05 27.08 -1.10
N ALA A 315 -1.82 27.52 -1.37
CA ALA A 315 -1.01 28.27 -0.40
C ALA A 315 -1.66 29.59 0.02
N ALA A 316 -2.36 30.27 -0.90
CA ALA A 316 -2.99 31.56 -0.63
C ALA A 316 -4.13 31.48 0.40
N LEU A 317 -4.74 30.30 0.56
CA LEU A 317 -5.79 30.04 1.54
C LEU A 317 -5.23 29.49 2.86
N CYS A 318 -3.94 29.20 2.95
CA CYS A 318 -3.37 28.52 4.09
C CYS A 318 -3.42 29.40 5.35
N ALA A 319 -3.96 28.85 6.45
CA ALA A 319 -3.95 29.49 7.76
C ALA A 319 -2.72 29.10 8.61
N HIS A 320 -1.80 28.31 8.05
CA HIS A 320 -0.49 28.08 8.66
C HIS A 320 0.25 29.42 8.65
N SER A 321 0.70 29.90 9.81
CA SER A 321 1.40 31.18 9.97
C SER A 321 0.81 32.42 9.25
N ARG A 322 -0.38 32.87 9.66
CA ARG A 322 -0.83 34.23 9.32
C ARG A 322 -0.36 35.21 10.41
N ALA A 323 0.39 36.24 10.02
CA ALA A 323 0.90 37.30 10.92
C ALA A 323 1.96 36.86 11.97
N LYS A 324 2.90 35.98 11.60
CA LYS A 324 4.05 35.56 12.42
C LYS A 324 3.70 34.87 13.75
N LYS A 325 2.53 34.24 13.84
CA LYS A 325 2.14 33.36 14.95
C LYS A 325 1.95 31.95 14.39
N THR A 326 2.34 30.91 15.14
CA THR A 326 1.96 29.53 14.82
C THR A 326 0.42 29.46 14.78
N GLY A 327 -0.14 29.43 13.57
CA GLY A 327 -1.58 29.57 13.34
C GLY A 327 -2.29 28.23 13.48
N CYS A 328 -2.43 27.53 12.35
CA CYS A 328 -3.13 26.24 12.27
C CYS A 328 -2.16 25.09 11.96
N SER A 329 -2.23 24.00 12.75
CA SER A 329 -1.47 22.74 12.57
C SER A 329 -2.36 21.50 12.40
N ASN A 330 -3.69 21.65 12.38
CA ASN A 330 -4.64 20.52 12.34
C ASN A 330 -4.30 19.46 11.28
N CYS A 331 -3.94 19.87 10.06
CA CYS A 331 -3.62 18.93 8.99
C CYS A 331 -2.32 18.16 9.27
N ILE A 332 -1.32 18.79 9.87
CA ILE A 332 -0.05 18.17 10.28
C ILE A 332 -0.34 17.14 11.38
N GLU A 333 -1.06 17.55 12.42
CA GLU A 333 -1.38 16.71 13.58
C GLU A 333 -2.28 15.52 13.23
N SER A 334 -3.19 15.69 12.28
CA SER A 334 -4.11 14.62 11.83
C SER A 334 -3.48 13.64 10.83
N CYS A 335 -2.30 13.93 10.28
CA CYS A 335 -1.73 13.16 9.18
C CYS A 335 -1.08 11.86 9.69
N SER A 336 -1.77 10.73 9.54
CA SER A 336 -1.30 9.41 9.99
C SER A 336 0.01 8.96 9.34
N THR A 337 0.29 9.43 8.12
CA THR A 337 1.48 9.07 7.34
C THR A 337 2.65 10.06 7.52
N ALA A 338 2.44 11.16 8.25
CA ALA A 338 3.37 12.28 8.34
C ALA A 338 3.77 12.91 6.97
N ALA A 339 2.87 12.85 5.98
CA ALA A 339 3.07 13.47 4.67
C ALA A 339 3.02 15.00 4.69
N ILE A 340 2.48 15.62 5.75
CA ILE A 340 2.32 17.07 5.84
C ILE A 340 3.27 17.63 6.90
N ARG A 341 4.06 18.64 6.53
CA ARG A 341 5.01 19.32 7.42
C ARG A 341 4.91 20.82 7.30
N SER A 342 5.38 21.53 8.33
CA SER A 342 5.58 22.98 8.25
C SER A 342 6.66 23.33 7.22
N ASN A 343 6.46 24.40 6.47
CA ASN A 343 7.39 24.93 5.47
C ASN A 343 7.34 26.46 5.47
N GLY A 344 7.94 27.07 6.50
CA GLY A 344 7.90 28.51 6.71
C GLY A 344 6.47 28.99 7.03
N ASP A 345 5.96 29.91 6.22
CA ASP A 345 4.61 30.46 6.39
C ASP A 345 3.49 29.61 5.78
N VAL A 346 3.82 28.43 5.23
CA VAL A 346 2.84 27.48 4.67
C VAL A 346 3.19 26.06 5.11
N ILE A 347 2.40 25.10 4.68
CA ILE A 347 2.75 23.68 4.79
C ILE A 347 3.38 23.18 3.49
N ALA A 348 4.05 22.04 3.56
CA ALA A 348 4.39 21.22 2.41
C ALA A 348 3.66 19.87 2.53
N VAL A 349 3.07 19.42 1.43
CA VAL A 349 2.43 18.11 1.31
C VAL A 349 3.33 17.23 0.44
N ASP A 350 3.82 16.14 1.02
CA ASP A 350 4.57 15.10 0.34
C ASP A 350 3.61 14.09 -0.31
N PRO A 351 3.47 14.08 -1.65
CA PRO A 351 2.54 13.21 -2.31
C PRO A 351 3.01 11.74 -2.32
N TYR A 352 4.30 11.48 -2.13
CA TYR A 352 4.86 10.13 -2.07
C TYR A 352 4.51 9.42 -0.76
N LEU A 353 4.40 10.16 0.35
CA LEU A 353 3.91 9.64 1.64
C LEU A 353 2.38 9.69 1.80
N CYS A 354 1.66 10.42 0.95
CA CYS A 354 0.22 10.54 1.05
C CYS A 354 -0.48 9.24 0.63
N LYS A 355 -1.27 8.63 1.51
CA LYS A 355 -2.09 7.43 1.21
C LYS A 355 -3.56 7.76 0.91
N GLY A 356 -3.90 9.03 0.75
CA GLY A 356 -5.23 9.43 0.27
C GLY A 356 -6.38 9.25 1.28
N CYS A 357 -6.14 9.36 2.59
CA CYS A 357 -7.21 9.23 3.60
C CYS A 357 -8.19 10.41 3.66
N GLY A 358 -7.81 11.60 3.17
CA GLY A 358 -8.68 12.79 3.15
C GLY A 358 -8.94 13.49 4.49
N THR A 359 -8.33 13.05 5.60
CA THR A 359 -8.53 13.71 6.91
C THR A 359 -8.10 15.17 6.89
N CYS A 360 -7.00 15.47 6.22
CA CYS A 360 -6.43 16.82 6.16
C CYS A 360 -7.37 17.87 5.50
N SER A 361 -8.16 17.48 4.49
CA SER A 361 -9.15 18.38 3.88
C SER A 361 -10.35 18.61 4.79
N THR A 362 -10.69 17.64 5.63
CA THR A 362 -11.81 17.73 6.58
C THR A 362 -11.49 18.66 7.75
N VAL A 363 -10.25 18.64 8.24
CA VAL A 363 -9.82 19.45 9.40
C VAL A 363 -9.28 20.84 9.02
N CYS A 364 -9.17 21.16 7.72
CA CYS A 364 -8.65 22.43 7.23
C CYS A 364 -9.74 23.51 7.28
N PRO A 365 -9.68 24.48 8.21
CA PRO A 365 -10.75 25.46 8.39
C PRO A 365 -10.84 26.48 7.25
N SER A 366 -9.75 26.70 6.52
CA SER A 366 -9.66 27.69 5.45
C SER A 366 -9.92 27.11 4.06
N GLY A 367 -10.10 25.80 3.93
CA GLY A 367 -10.26 25.13 2.64
C GLY A 367 -8.98 25.08 1.79
N ALA A 368 -7.81 25.33 2.38
CA ALA A 368 -6.52 25.28 1.68
C ALA A 368 -6.15 23.87 1.18
N LEU A 369 -6.77 22.82 1.72
CA LEU A 369 -6.56 21.43 1.29
C LEU A 369 -7.87 20.84 0.77
N SER A 370 -7.84 20.31 -0.45
CA SER A 370 -8.99 19.65 -1.08
C SER A 370 -8.63 18.25 -1.53
N PHE A 371 -9.55 17.30 -1.27
CA PHE A 371 -9.42 15.93 -1.71
C PHE A 371 -9.81 15.80 -3.18
N GLN A 372 -8.96 15.13 -3.97
CA GLN A 372 -8.99 15.19 -5.43
C GLN A 372 -9.47 13.91 -6.10
N TYR A 373 -9.38 12.75 -5.44
CA TYR A 373 -9.70 11.49 -6.11
C TYR A 373 -10.27 10.41 -5.17
N PRO A 374 -11.57 10.08 -5.29
CA PRO A 374 -12.60 10.80 -6.05
C PRO A 374 -12.88 12.18 -5.42
N ARG A 375 -13.33 13.14 -6.22
CA ARG A 375 -13.75 14.47 -5.73
C ARG A 375 -15.08 14.36 -4.98
N VAL A 376 -15.31 15.28 -4.05
CA VAL A 376 -16.55 15.31 -3.24
C VAL A 376 -17.83 15.33 -4.09
N PRO A 377 -17.93 16.11 -5.20
CA PRO A 377 -19.12 16.07 -6.05
C PRO A 377 -19.37 14.71 -6.70
N GLU A 378 -18.33 13.96 -7.06
CA GLU A 378 -18.44 12.63 -7.67
C GLU A 378 -19.00 11.62 -6.65
N LEU A 379 -18.49 11.66 -5.42
CA LEU A 379 -19.02 10.84 -4.33
C LEU A 379 -20.47 11.22 -4.00
N GLY A 380 -20.79 12.51 -3.96
CA GLY A 380 -22.15 13.01 -3.76
C GLY A 380 -23.11 12.56 -4.86
N GLN A 381 -22.67 12.58 -6.11
CA GLN A 381 -23.45 12.08 -7.24
C GLN A 381 -23.70 10.58 -7.12
N ARG A 382 -22.71 9.79 -6.69
CA ARG A 382 -22.89 8.35 -6.44
C ARG A 382 -23.92 8.08 -5.35
N VAL A 383 -23.84 8.78 -4.23
CA VAL A 383 -24.82 8.67 -3.13
C VAL A 383 -26.22 9.04 -3.62
N LYS A 384 -26.34 10.15 -4.37
CA LYS A 384 -27.61 10.61 -4.93
C LYS A 384 -28.22 9.59 -5.89
N THR A 385 -27.42 9.01 -6.80
CA THR A 385 -27.88 7.96 -7.72
C THR A 385 -28.36 6.73 -6.96
N LEU A 386 -27.58 6.24 -5.98
CA LEU A 386 -27.97 5.08 -5.18
C LEU A 386 -29.32 5.30 -4.48
N LEU A 387 -29.49 6.43 -3.78
CA LEU A 387 -30.71 6.71 -3.02
C LEU A 387 -31.92 6.96 -3.93
N ALA A 388 -31.74 7.71 -5.03
CA ALA A 388 -32.81 8.02 -5.96
C ALA A 388 -33.36 6.75 -6.62
N GLU A 389 -32.47 5.86 -7.05
CA GLU A 389 -32.83 4.63 -7.73
C GLU A 389 -33.41 3.58 -6.79
N TYR A 390 -32.90 3.52 -5.56
CA TYR A 390 -33.52 2.71 -4.50
C TYR A 390 -34.97 3.14 -4.25
N ALA A 391 -35.22 4.45 -4.08
CA ALA A 391 -36.56 4.99 -3.87
C ALA A 391 -37.47 4.78 -5.09
N ARG A 392 -36.97 4.99 -6.31
CA ARG A 392 -37.72 4.80 -7.56
C ARG A 392 -38.19 3.36 -7.76
N ALA A 393 -37.38 2.40 -7.33
CA ALA A 393 -37.71 0.97 -7.35
C ALA A 393 -38.63 0.54 -6.18
N GLY A 394 -39.15 1.49 -5.39
CA GLY A 394 -40.12 1.23 -4.31
C GLY A 394 -39.49 0.97 -2.95
N GLY A 395 -38.20 1.17 -2.78
CA GLY A 395 -37.52 1.03 -1.50
C GLY A 395 -37.84 2.16 -0.51
N THR A 396 -37.95 1.81 0.77
CA THR A 396 -38.14 2.73 1.90
C THR A 396 -36.99 2.55 2.90
N ASP A 397 -36.72 3.55 3.76
CA ASP A 397 -35.73 3.45 4.85
C ASP A 397 -34.32 3.04 4.39
N ALA A 398 -33.84 3.66 3.30
CA ALA A 398 -32.55 3.36 2.71
C ALA A 398 -31.39 3.50 3.71
N CYS A 399 -30.53 2.49 3.79
CA CYS A 399 -29.30 2.51 4.57
C CYS A 399 -28.07 2.56 3.65
N LEU A 400 -27.14 3.46 3.94
CA LEU A 400 -25.87 3.57 3.21
C LEU A 400 -24.73 2.96 4.04
N LEU A 401 -24.04 1.99 3.45
CA LEU A 401 -22.86 1.36 4.03
C LEU A 401 -21.58 1.98 3.45
N PHE A 402 -20.76 2.57 4.30
CA PHE A 402 -19.40 2.99 3.97
C PHE A 402 -18.42 1.91 4.43
N HIS A 403 -17.52 1.49 3.54
CA HIS A 403 -16.52 0.48 3.85
C HIS A 403 -15.23 0.72 3.05
N SER A 404 -14.11 0.16 3.51
CA SER A 404 -12.85 0.22 2.75
C SER A 404 -12.92 -0.68 1.52
N ALA A 405 -12.22 -0.29 0.45
CA ALA A 405 -12.26 -1.00 -0.84
C ALA A 405 -11.79 -2.46 -0.73
N ALA A 406 -10.78 -2.76 0.09
CA ALA A 406 -10.24 -4.10 0.27
C ALA A 406 -10.92 -4.86 1.44
N ALA A 407 -10.61 -4.48 2.68
CA ALA A 407 -11.07 -5.22 3.86
C ALA A 407 -12.61 -5.23 4.00
N GLY A 408 -13.26 -4.09 3.71
CA GLY A 408 -14.71 -3.98 3.70
C GLY A 408 -15.36 -4.92 2.69
N SER A 409 -14.91 -4.89 1.43
CA SER A 409 -15.42 -5.79 0.38
C SER A 409 -15.22 -7.27 0.74
N ALA A 410 -14.08 -7.63 1.34
CA ALA A 410 -13.82 -8.99 1.81
C ALA A 410 -14.77 -9.41 2.95
N ALA A 411 -15.12 -8.49 3.85
CA ALA A 411 -16.10 -8.74 4.91
C ALA A 411 -17.52 -8.96 4.33
N ILE A 412 -17.93 -8.13 3.38
CA ILE A 412 -19.22 -8.25 2.68
C ILE A 412 -19.32 -9.60 1.95
N ALA A 413 -18.28 -9.95 1.18
CA ALA A 413 -18.25 -11.22 0.46
C ALA A 413 -18.36 -12.42 1.40
N ARG A 414 -17.71 -12.36 2.57
CA ARG A 414 -17.79 -13.41 3.60
C ARG A 414 -19.19 -13.49 4.22
N LEU A 415 -19.80 -12.36 4.52
CA LEU A 415 -21.15 -12.28 5.07
C LEU A 415 -22.20 -12.84 4.10
N ALA A 416 -22.07 -12.55 2.80
CA ALA A 416 -22.94 -13.09 1.77
C ALA A 416 -22.76 -14.59 1.54
N ARG A 417 -21.52 -15.10 1.60
CA ARG A 417 -21.20 -16.51 1.33
C ARG A 417 -21.51 -17.46 2.48
N ARG A 418 -21.39 -16.98 3.73
CA ARG A 418 -21.49 -17.83 4.94
C ARG A 418 -22.57 -17.38 5.92
N GLY A 419 -23.07 -16.15 5.80
CA GLY A 419 -24.02 -15.55 6.72
C GLY A 419 -25.34 -15.21 6.03
N HIS A 420 -26.02 -14.19 6.56
CA HIS A 420 -27.33 -13.74 6.06
C HIS A 420 -27.24 -12.67 4.96
N GLY A 421 -26.03 -12.35 4.48
CA GLY A 421 -25.81 -11.26 3.53
C GLY A 421 -26.09 -9.85 4.06
N LEU A 422 -26.06 -8.88 3.16
CA LEU A 422 -26.36 -7.46 3.39
C LEU A 422 -27.71 -7.04 2.82
#